data_AF-A0A964TCP1-F1
#
_entry.id   AF-A0A964TCP1-F1
#
_cell.length_a   1.000
_cell.length_b   1.000
_cell.length_c   1.000
_cell.angle_alpha   90.00
_cell.angle_beta   90.00
_cell.angle_gamma   90.00
#
_symmetry.space_group_name_H-M   'P 1'
#
loop_
_entity.id
_entity.type
_entity.pdbx_description
1 polymer ?
#
loop_
_entity_poly.entity_id
_entity_poly.type
_entity_poly.pdbx_seq_one_letter_code
_entity_poly.pdbx_strand_id
1 'polypeptide(L)'
;MDFTNLKAIYINCTLKSSPEQSHTEGLMNVSMEIMKKERVEVEYIRLADYKVAVGLLPDMTEKGAEKDDWPMLYEKIMAADILVIGTPIWLGEKSSEATKLIERLYGMSAKTNSKGQYIYYGKVGGCVITGNEDGIKHCAMGILYALQHLGFSIPPQADCGWIGEAGPGPSYMDEDSGGKENEFTNRNTTFMTYNLLHMAKMLKQNGGYPSYGNSRESWDDGTRWNFDNPEYR
;
A
#
# COMPACT_ATOMS: atom_id res chain seq x y z
N MET A 1 -11.56 -10.21 -18.36
CA MET A 1 -10.66 -9.03 -18.38
C MET A 1 -9.24 -9.51 -18.64
N ASP A 2 -8.32 -8.63 -18.98
CA ASP A 2 -6.91 -8.98 -19.15
C ASP A 2 -6.04 -8.09 -18.25
N PHE A 3 -5.26 -8.71 -17.36
CA PHE A 3 -4.41 -8.05 -16.36
C PHE A 3 -2.93 -8.40 -16.53
N THR A 4 -2.53 -9.07 -17.62
CA THR A 4 -1.15 -9.61 -17.78
C THR A 4 -0.04 -8.56 -17.70
N ASN A 5 -0.37 -7.31 -18.00
CA ASN A 5 0.60 -6.20 -17.99
C ASN A 5 0.63 -5.44 -16.67
N LEU A 6 -0.06 -5.91 -15.63
CA LEU A 6 -0.03 -5.31 -14.30
C LEU A 6 1.05 -5.94 -13.43
N LYS A 7 1.63 -5.11 -12.57
CA LYS A 7 2.55 -5.51 -11.50
C LYS A 7 2.00 -5.09 -10.15
N ALA A 8 2.04 -5.99 -9.18
CA ALA A 8 1.64 -5.73 -7.81
C ALA A 8 2.78 -6.05 -6.85
N ILE A 9 2.91 -5.23 -5.80
CA ILE A 9 3.83 -5.46 -4.70
C ILE A 9 3.08 -5.49 -3.38
N TYR A 10 3.36 -6.52 -2.59
CA TYR A 10 2.82 -6.72 -1.25
C TYR A 10 3.94 -6.47 -0.25
N ILE A 11 3.74 -5.54 0.68
CA ILE A 11 4.68 -5.28 1.77
C ILE A 11 4.07 -5.71 3.09
N ASN A 12 4.54 -6.82 3.62
CA ASN A 12 4.15 -7.34 4.92
C ASN A 12 4.94 -6.64 6.04
N CYS A 13 4.23 -5.87 6.84
CA CYS A 13 4.72 -5.13 8.00
C CYS A 13 4.50 -5.90 9.31
N THR A 14 4.57 -7.23 9.29
CA THR A 14 4.75 -8.03 10.51
C THR A 14 6.00 -7.59 11.28
N LEU A 15 5.98 -7.73 12.60
CA LEU A 15 7.15 -7.47 13.46
C LEU A 15 8.16 -8.63 13.46
N LYS A 16 7.77 -9.76 12.86
CA LYS A 16 8.52 -11.03 12.88
C LYS A 16 9.39 -11.16 11.64
N SER A 17 10.69 -11.34 11.81
CA SER A 17 11.61 -11.62 10.68
C SER A 17 11.40 -13.04 10.12
N SER A 18 11.73 -13.24 8.85
CA SER A 18 11.73 -14.57 8.22
C SER A 18 12.72 -15.51 8.90
N PRO A 19 12.40 -16.81 9.03
CA PRO A 19 11.26 -17.54 8.46
C PRO A 19 10.04 -17.64 9.39
N GLU A 20 9.94 -16.81 10.45
CA GLU A 20 8.83 -16.93 11.41
C GLU A 20 7.47 -16.72 10.72
N GLN A 21 6.47 -17.50 11.12
CA GLN A 21 5.12 -17.42 10.55
C GLN A 21 4.49 -16.05 10.77
N SER A 22 3.90 -15.49 9.71
CA SER A 22 3.14 -14.24 9.74
C SER A 22 1.70 -14.48 9.30
N HIS A 23 0.73 -14.30 10.21
CA HIS A 23 -0.70 -14.43 9.88
C HIS A 23 -1.15 -13.47 8.77
N THR A 24 -0.56 -12.27 8.74
CA THR A 24 -0.77 -11.28 7.68
C THR A 24 -0.33 -11.79 6.31
N GLU A 25 0.83 -12.46 6.24
CA GLU A 25 1.28 -13.14 5.01
C GLU A 25 0.28 -14.19 4.55
N GLY A 26 -0.26 -14.97 5.49
CA GLY A 26 -1.28 -15.97 5.21
C GLY A 26 -2.49 -15.39 4.46
N LEU A 27 -3.01 -14.25 4.91
CA LEU A 27 -4.14 -13.59 4.25
C LEU A 27 -3.72 -12.87 2.96
N MET A 28 -2.53 -12.27 2.92
CA MET A 28 -1.97 -11.68 1.68
C MET A 28 -1.83 -12.73 0.57
N ASN A 29 -1.42 -13.96 0.91
CA ASN A 29 -1.29 -15.06 -0.04
C ASN A 29 -2.60 -15.35 -0.77
N VAL A 30 -3.76 -15.22 -0.13
CA VAL A 30 -5.06 -15.40 -0.80
C VAL A 30 -5.22 -14.43 -1.97
N SER A 31 -4.92 -13.14 -1.73
CA SER A 31 -4.98 -12.08 -2.73
C SER A 31 -3.90 -12.25 -3.80
N MET A 32 -2.65 -12.56 -3.40
CA MET A 32 -1.54 -12.78 -4.32
C MET A 32 -1.78 -13.96 -5.26
N GLU A 33 -2.37 -15.06 -4.78
CA GLU A 33 -2.69 -16.22 -5.61
C GLU A 33 -3.82 -15.91 -6.62
N ILE A 34 -4.81 -15.09 -6.26
CA ILE A 34 -5.79 -14.57 -7.22
C ILE A 34 -5.08 -13.75 -8.31
N MET A 35 -4.24 -12.80 -7.92
CA MET A 35 -3.49 -11.96 -8.87
C MET A 35 -2.61 -12.77 -9.83
N LYS A 36 -1.88 -13.78 -9.33
CA LYS A 36 -1.07 -14.68 -10.17
C LYS A 36 -1.92 -15.50 -11.15
N LYS A 37 -3.08 -16.00 -10.72
CA LYS A 37 -4.04 -16.71 -11.61
C LYS A 37 -4.59 -15.79 -12.70
N GLU A 38 -4.77 -14.52 -12.38
CA GLU A 38 -5.11 -13.44 -13.33
C GLU A 38 -3.89 -12.93 -14.14
N ARG A 39 -2.73 -13.61 -14.01
CA ARG A 39 -1.47 -13.35 -14.74
C ARG A 39 -0.79 -12.02 -14.43
N VAL A 40 -1.07 -11.45 -13.27
CA VAL A 40 -0.37 -10.27 -12.73
C VAL A 40 1.00 -10.70 -12.20
N GLU A 41 2.04 -9.92 -12.47
CA GLU A 41 3.34 -10.12 -11.83
C GLU A 41 3.25 -9.67 -10.36
N VAL A 42 3.54 -10.57 -9.42
CA VAL A 42 3.40 -10.30 -7.98
C VAL A 42 4.74 -10.43 -7.29
N GLU A 43 5.17 -9.34 -6.65
CA GLU A 43 6.33 -9.32 -5.75
C GLU A 43 5.87 -9.24 -4.28
N TYR A 44 6.58 -9.94 -3.41
CA TYR A 44 6.31 -9.96 -1.97
C TYR A 44 7.56 -9.56 -1.19
N ILE A 45 7.39 -8.66 -0.24
CA ILE A 45 8.44 -8.15 0.63
C ILE A 45 7.95 -8.23 2.06
N ARG A 46 8.76 -8.80 2.96
CA ARG A 46 8.57 -8.67 4.40
C ARG A 46 9.51 -7.59 4.92
N LEU A 47 8.96 -6.49 5.43
CA LEU A 47 9.76 -5.31 5.77
C LEU A 47 10.76 -5.59 6.90
N ALA A 48 10.40 -6.46 7.84
CA ALA A 48 11.24 -6.88 8.97
C ALA A 48 12.52 -7.63 8.57
N ASP A 49 12.67 -8.02 7.29
CA ASP A 49 13.88 -8.66 6.77
C ASP A 49 14.91 -7.62 6.26
N TYR A 50 14.54 -6.35 6.20
CA TYR A 50 15.37 -5.27 5.67
C TYR A 50 15.72 -4.23 6.75
N LYS A 51 16.88 -3.61 6.62
CA LYS A 51 17.30 -2.50 7.47
C LYS A 51 16.82 -1.20 6.87
N VAL A 52 15.58 -0.83 7.19
CA VAL A 52 14.99 0.46 6.81
C VAL A 52 15.17 1.44 7.96
N ALA A 53 15.93 2.51 7.73
CA ALA A 53 16.17 3.55 8.72
C ALA A 53 14.90 4.40 8.93
N VAL A 54 14.74 4.96 10.13
CA VAL A 54 13.65 5.92 10.42
C VAL A 54 14.03 7.30 9.85
N GLY A 55 13.07 8.00 9.25
CA GLY A 55 13.24 9.37 8.78
C GLY A 55 12.49 9.63 7.46
N LEU A 56 12.69 10.81 6.89
CA LEU A 56 11.90 11.32 5.76
C LEU A 56 12.74 11.67 4.51
N LEU A 57 13.95 11.14 4.37
CA LEU A 57 14.75 11.33 3.15
C LEU A 57 14.74 10.11 2.24
N PRO A 58 14.98 10.28 0.92
CA PRO A 58 15.12 9.16 -0.01
C PRO A 58 16.17 8.12 0.39
N ASP A 59 17.23 8.55 1.06
CA ASP A 59 18.26 7.69 1.65
C ASP A 59 18.72 8.29 2.98
N MET A 60 18.53 7.57 4.09
CA MET A 60 18.93 8.08 5.41
C MET A 60 20.42 7.92 5.70
N THR A 61 21.19 7.20 4.87
CA THR A 61 22.66 7.15 4.99
C THR A 61 23.28 8.54 4.77
N GLU A 62 22.62 9.40 3.96
CA GLU A 62 22.97 10.82 3.79
C GLU A 62 22.82 11.65 5.09
N LYS A 63 22.13 11.11 6.10
CA LYS A 63 21.98 11.69 7.44
C LYS A 63 22.60 10.82 8.54
N GLY A 64 23.53 9.95 8.16
CA GLY A 64 24.35 9.20 9.11
C GLY A 64 23.72 7.91 9.62
N ALA A 65 22.64 7.42 9.01
CA ALA A 65 22.26 6.02 9.21
C ALA A 65 23.38 5.11 8.69
N GLU A 66 23.78 4.10 9.46
CA GLU A 66 24.83 3.15 9.05
C GLU A 66 24.42 2.36 7.79
N LYS A 67 23.12 2.07 7.66
CA LYS A 67 22.54 1.34 6.54
C LYS A 67 21.09 1.75 6.33
N ASP A 68 20.68 1.87 5.07
CA ASP A 68 19.29 2.03 4.67
C ASP A 68 19.00 1.23 3.39
N ASP A 69 18.22 0.16 3.50
CA ASP A 69 17.78 -0.67 2.37
C ASP A 69 16.61 0.01 1.60
N TRP A 70 16.09 1.14 2.09
CA TRP A 70 14.95 1.84 1.51
C TRP A 70 15.10 2.19 0.02
N PRO A 71 16.23 2.74 -0.48
CA PRO A 71 16.34 3.09 -1.90
C PRO A 71 16.05 1.91 -2.83
N MET A 72 16.55 0.72 -2.51
CA MET A 72 16.30 -0.50 -3.29
C MET A 72 14.84 -0.95 -3.21
N LEU A 73 14.23 -0.92 -2.02
CA LEU A 73 12.82 -1.25 -1.84
C LEU A 73 11.91 -0.27 -2.57
N TYR A 74 12.26 1.01 -2.57
CA TYR A 74 11.53 2.06 -3.25
C TYR A 74 11.47 1.85 -4.77
N GLU A 75 12.57 1.44 -5.40
CA GLU A 75 12.57 1.12 -6.84
C GLU A 75 11.58 0.00 -7.18
N LYS A 76 11.47 -1.03 -6.33
CA LYS A 76 10.49 -2.11 -6.49
C LYS A 76 9.05 -1.60 -6.37
N ILE A 77 8.79 -0.71 -5.39
CA ILE A 77 7.48 -0.05 -5.23
C ILE A 77 7.15 0.80 -6.47
N MET A 78 8.12 1.52 -7.01
CA MET A 78 7.93 2.37 -8.18
C MET A 78 7.74 1.57 -9.48
N ALA A 79 8.29 0.36 -9.58
CA ALA A 79 8.03 -0.55 -10.69
C ALA A 79 6.62 -1.16 -10.67
N ALA A 80 5.97 -1.23 -9.51
CA ALA A 80 4.62 -1.79 -9.37
C ALA A 80 3.51 -0.78 -9.72
N ASP A 81 2.41 -1.29 -10.30
CA ASP A 81 1.18 -0.52 -10.52
C ASP A 81 0.29 -0.49 -9.26
N ILE A 82 0.37 -1.53 -8.43
CA ILE A 82 -0.43 -1.74 -7.22
C ILE A 82 0.51 -1.94 -6.02
N LEU A 83 0.27 -1.22 -4.92
CA LEU A 83 0.90 -1.44 -3.62
C LEU A 83 -0.16 -1.91 -2.61
N VAL A 84 0.07 -3.07 -2.00
CA VAL A 84 -0.75 -3.57 -0.88
C VAL A 84 0.09 -3.62 0.40
N ILE A 85 -0.33 -2.85 1.41
CA ILE A 85 0.32 -2.84 2.73
C ILE A 85 -0.38 -3.86 3.64
N GLY A 86 0.38 -4.82 4.14
CA GLY A 86 -0.09 -5.82 5.10
C GLY A 86 0.36 -5.45 6.51
N THR A 87 -0.51 -5.50 7.50
CA THR A 87 -0.10 -5.24 8.89
C THR A 87 -0.84 -6.12 9.90
N PRO A 88 -0.17 -6.58 10.98
CA PRO A 88 -0.86 -7.07 12.15
C PRO A 88 -1.43 -5.93 12.98
N ILE A 89 -2.47 -6.21 13.77
CA ILE A 89 -3.05 -5.27 14.74
C ILE A 89 -2.39 -5.45 16.11
N TRP A 90 -2.04 -4.34 16.73
CA TRP A 90 -1.64 -4.26 18.14
C TRP A 90 -2.40 -3.14 18.82
N LEU A 91 -3.21 -3.45 19.84
CA LEU A 91 -3.99 -2.46 20.60
C LEU A 91 -4.87 -1.56 19.70
N GLY A 92 -5.50 -2.14 18.68
CA GLY A 92 -6.33 -1.41 17.72
C GLY A 92 -5.56 -0.58 16.68
N GLU A 93 -4.23 -0.68 16.67
CA GLU A 93 -3.33 0.07 15.78
C GLU A 93 -2.56 -0.84 14.82
N LYS A 94 -2.15 -0.27 13.68
CA LYS A 94 -1.20 -0.90 12.76
C LYS A 94 0.17 -1.05 13.42
N SER A 95 0.95 -2.02 12.96
CA SER A 95 2.31 -2.22 13.43
C SER A 95 3.22 -0.99 13.26
N SER A 96 4.25 -0.89 14.10
CA SER A 96 5.31 0.12 13.96
C SER A 96 6.01 0.03 12.61
N GLU A 97 6.16 -1.19 12.05
CA GLU A 97 6.71 -1.40 10.72
C GLU A 97 5.83 -0.80 9.61
N ALA A 98 4.50 -0.84 9.75
CA ALA A 98 3.58 -0.20 8.80
C ALA A 98 3.66 1.32 8.90
N THR A 99 3.75 1.87 10.12
CA THR A 99 3.99 3.30 10.33
C THR A 99 5.31 3.74 9.69
N LYS A 100 6.39 3.01 9.95
CA LYS A 100 7.71 3.28 9.34
C LYS A 100 7.63 3.26 7.82
N LEU A 101 7.01 2.24 7.21
CA LEU A 101 6.81 2.19 5.76
C LEU A 101 6.12 3.44 5.21
N ILE A 102 5.04 3.89 5.85
CA ILE A 102 4.29 5.08 5.44
C ILE A 102 5.16 6.35 5.54
N GLU A 103 5.94 6.50 6.61
CA GLU A 103 6.88 7.61 6.77
C GLU A 103 7.94 7.61 5.66
N ARG A 104 8.49 6.44 5.32
CA ARG A 104 9.48 6.32 4.23
C ARG A 104 8.88 6.60 2.86
N LEU A 105 7.63 6.18 2.61
CA LEU A 105 6.88 6.57 1.40
C LEU A 105 6.69 8.09 1.34
N TYR A 106 6.34 8.73 2.47
CA TYR A 106 6.18 10.18 2.57
C TYR A 106 7.49 10.93 2.38
N GLY A 107 8.64 10.35 2.71
CA GLY A 107 9.96 10.92 2.43
C GLY A 107 10.24 11.17 0.94
N MET A 108 9.41 10.62 0.05
CA MET A 108 9.49 10.84 -1.40
C MET A 108 8.52 11.91 -1.92
N SER A 109 7.73 12.54 -1.04
CA SER A 109 6.62 13.44 -1.38
C SER A 109 7.01 14.68 -2.20
N ALA A 110 8.28 15.11 -2.13
CA ALA A 110 8.78 16.22 -2.94
C ALA A 110 9.10 15.83 -4.39
N LYS A 111 9.13 14.55 -4.73
CA LYS A 111 9.42 14.09 -6.10
C LYS A 111 8.18 14.19 -6.99
N THR A 112 8.42 14.43 -8.28
CA THR A 112 7.40 14.45 -9.32
C THR A 112 7.64 13.39 -10.38
N ASN A 113 6.56 12.92 -11.01
CA ASN A 113 6.62 12.09 -12.21
C ASN A 113 6.90 12.95 -13.46
N SER A 114 7.02 12.32 -14.64
CA SER A 114 7.28 13.01 -15.91
C SER A 114 6.16 13.95 -16.39
N LYS A 115 5.01 13.96 -15.71
CA LYS A 115 3.88 14.87 -15.95
C LYS A 115 3.87 16.08 -15.00
N GLY A 116 4.90 16.23 -14.16
CA GLY A 116 4.96 17.26 -13.13
C GLY A 116 4.01 17.02 -11.94
N GLN A 117 3.38 15.85 -11.84
CA GLN A 117 2.50 15.47 -10.73
C GLN A 117 3.31 14.81 -9.61
N TYR A 118 2.78 14.71 -8.38
CA TYR A 118 3.45 13.98 -7.31
C TYR A 118 3.75 12.53 -7.71
N ILE A 119 4.88 12.02 -7.21
CA ILE A 119 5.55 10.82 -7.76
C ILE A 119 4.68 9.55 -7.83
N TYR A 120 3.70 9.40 -6.93
CA TYR A 120 2.84 8.20 -6.87
C TYR A 120 1.59 8.27 -7.75
N TYR A 121 1.34 9.40 -8.43
CA TYR A 121 0.17 9.55 -9.32
C TYR A 121 0.14 8.45 -10.40
N GLY A 122 -1.02 7.82 -10.56
CA GLY A 122 -1.24 6.72 -11.49
C GLY A 122 -1.05 5.31 -10.89
N LYS A 123 -0.71 5.21 -9.61
CA LYS A 123 -0.61 3.95 -8.87
C LYS A 123 -1.86 3.68 -8.03
N VAL A 124 -2.06 2.43 -7.62
CA VAL A 124 -3.22 1.99 -6.82
C VAL A 124 -2.77 1.45 -5.47
N GLY A 125 -3.51 1.80 -4.42
CA GLY A 125 -3.23 1.39 -3.04
C GLY A 125 -4.33 0.53 -2.43
N GLY A 126 -3.94 -0.44 -1.61
CA GLY A 126 -4.84 -1.23 -0.77
C GLY A 126 -4.15 -1.75 0.50
N CYS A 127 -4.90 -2.42 1.38
CA CYS A 127 -4.33 -2.99 2.59
C CYS A 127 -4.97 -4.31 3.03
N VAL A 128 -4.17 -5.13 3.72
CA VAL A 128 -4.55 -6.42 4.32
C VAL A 128 -4.24 -6.37 5.80
N ILE A 129 -5.23 -6.54 6.66
CA ILE A 129 -5.06 -6.42 8.11
C ILE A 129 -5.46 -7.72 8.81
N THR A 130 -4.63 -8.17 9.75
CA THR A 130 -4.94 -9.35 10.58
C THR A 130 -4.73 -9.03 12.06
N GLY A 131 -5.60 -9.51 12.93
CA GLY A 131 -5.41 -9.43 14.38
C GLY A 131 -6.13 -10.57 15.08
N ASN A 132 -5.91 -10.73 16.37
CA ASN A 132 -6.70 -11.68 17.17
C ASN A 132 -8.05 -11.07 17.52
N GLU A 133 -8.11 -9.75 17.67
CA GLU A 133 -9.32 -8.98 17.93
C GLU A 133 -9.24 -7.57 17.30
N ASP A 134 -10.33 -6.80 17.45
CA ASP A 134 -10.68 -5.47 16.92
C ASP A 134 -9.55 -4.57 16.35
N GLY A 135 -9.87 -3.82 15.28
CA GLY A 135 -9.00 -2.76 14.75
C GLY A 135 -8.86 -2.69 13.22
N ILE A 136 -9.44 -3.62 12.45
CA ILE A 136 -9.28 -3.68 10.97
C ILE A 136 -9.61 -2.34 10.32
N LYS A 137 -10.82 -1.82 10.58
CA LYS A 137 -11.29 -0.58 9.94
C LYS A 137 -10.50 0.64 10.39
N HIS A 138 -10.04 0.66 11.64
CA HIS A 138 -9.23 1.73 12.17
C HIS A 138 -7.84 1.77 11.50
N CYS A 139 -7.19 0.61 11.39
CA CYS A 139 -5.93 0.47 10.66
C CYS A 139 -6.09 0.86 9.18
N ALA A 140 -7.16 0.36 8.53
CA ALA A 140 -7.47 0.66 7.14
C ALA A 140 -7.65 2.17 6.92
N MET A 141 -8.38 2.86 7.79
CA MET A 141 -8.59 4.31 7.73
C MET A 141 -7.25 5.06 7.63
N GLY A 142 -6.31 4.78 8.53
CA GLY A 142 -5.00 5.45 8.54
C GLY A 142 -4.13 5.09 7.33
N ILE A 143 -4.09 3.82 6.93
CA ILE A 143 -3.26 3.34 5.81
C ILE A 143 -3.78 3.89 4.48
N LEU A 144 -5.08 3.72 4.22
CA LEU A 144 -5.69 4.14 2.96
C LEU A 144 -5.68 5.66 2.82
N TYR A 145 -5.93 6.42 3.90
CA TYR A 145 -5.79 7.87 3.87
C TYR A 145 -4.36 8.29 3.53
N ALA A 146 -3.34 7.67 4.15
CA ALA A 146 -1.95 7.99 3.87
C ALA A 146 -1.59 7.71 2.40
N LEU A 147 -1.94 6.54 1.87
CA LEU A 147 -1.71 6.19 0.46
C LEU A 147 -2.43 7.17 -0.48
N GLN A 148 -3.70 7.49 -0.21
CA GLN A 148 -4.45 8.47 -0.98
C GLN A 148 -3.76 9.84 -0.98
N HIS A 149 -3.33 10.30 0.20
CA HIS A 149 -2.70 11.61 0.36
C HIS A 149 -1.38 11.71 -0.40
N LEU A 150 -0.62 10.61 -0.48
CA LEU A 150 0.62 10.52 -1.24
C LEU A 150 0.40 10.54 -2.77
N GLY A 151 -0.81 10.20 -3.24
CA GLY A 151 -1.17 10.21 -4.66
C GLY A 151 -1.56 8.86 -5.25
N PHE A 152 -1.66 7.80 -4.44
CA PHE A 152 -2.25 6.54 -4.89
C PHE A 152 -3.77 6.70 -5.05
N SER A 153 -4.35 6.06 -6.06
CA SER A 153 -5.79 5.91 -6.20
C SER A 153 -6.29 4.77 -5.31
N ILE A 154 -7.33 5.03 -4.52
CA ILE A 154 -7.95 4.03 -3.63
C ILE A 154 -9.33 3.67 -4.20
N PRO A 155 -9.55 2.42 -4.69
CA PRO A 155 -10.86 2.00 -5.18
C PRO A 155 -11.82 1.71 -4.00
N PRO A 156 -13.12 1.48 -4.27
CA PRO A 156 -14.05 0.99 -3.25
C PRO A 156 -13.55 -0.32 -2.63
N GLN A 157 -13.75 -0.48 -1.32
CA GLN A 157 -13.36 -1.70 -0.58
C GLN A 157 -11.90 -2.10 -0.82
N ALA A 158 -10.98 -1.13 -0.70
CA ALA A 158 -9.54 -1.34 -0.87
C ALA A 158 -8.85 -1.99 0.35
N ASP A 159 -9.62 -2.39 1.36
CA ASP A 159 -9.17 -3.13 2.52
C ASP A 159 -9.82 -4.52 2.60
N CYS A 160 -9.09 -5.48 3.16
CA CYS A 160 -9.66 -6.70 3.70
C CYS A 160 -8.95 -7.08 4.99
N GLY A 161 -9.57 -7.96 5.78
CA GLY A 161 -8.92 -8.46 6.97
C GLY A 161 -9.61 -9.62 7.63
N TRP A 162 -8.96 -10.12 8.67
CA TRP A 162 -9.50 -11.13 9.58
C TRP A 162 -9.18 -10.76 11.03
N ILE A 163 -10.17 -10.97 11.90
CA ILE A 163 -10.06 -10.94 13.35
C ILE A 163 -10.87 -12.10 13.93
N GLY A 164 -10.46 -12.58 15.09
CA GLY A 164 -11.21 -13.54 15.89
C GLY A 164 -12.27 -12.86 16.77
N GLU A 165 -12.80 -13.63 17.72
CA GLU A 165 -13.65 -13.09 18.78
C GLU A 165 -12.83 -12.20 19.73
N ALA A 166 -13.51 -11.26 20.38
CA ALA A 166 -12.87 -10.41 21.39
C ALA A 166 -12.29 -11.26 22.53
N GLY A 167 -11.01 -11.06 22.84
CA GLY A 167 -10.23 -11.78 23.82
C GLY A 167 -8.94 -12.39 23.25
N PRO A 168 -8.18 -13.12 24.09
CA PRO A 168 -7.02 -13.88 23.64
C PRO A 168 -7.48 -15.08 22.81
N GLY A 169 -7.64 -14.87 21.51
CA GLY A 169 -8.05 -15.89 20.55
C GLY A 169 -6.91 -16.41 19.67
N PRO A 170 -7.16 -17.45 18.88
CA PRO A 170 -6.26 -17.90 17.83
C PRO A 170 -6.08 -16.81 16.76
N SER A 171 -4.97 -16.85 16.05
CA SER A 171 -4.68 -15.99 14.90
C SER A 171 -5.08 -16.66 13.58
N TYR A 172 -5.20 -15.89 12.49
CA TYR A 172 -5.78 -16.31 11.19
C TYR A 172 -5.31 -17.67 10.62
N MET A 173 -4.08 -18.10 10.90
CA MET A 173 -3.56 -19.37 10.36
C MET A 173 -3.51 -20.51 11.37
N ASP A 174 -3.81 -20.22 12.64
CA ASP A 174 -3.82 -21.22 13.69
C ASP A 174 -4.92 -22.25 13.42
N GLU A 175 -4.68 -23.47 13.89
CA GLU A 175 -5.70 -24.50 13.97
C GLU A 175 -6.86 -23.96 14.81
N ASP A 176 -8.09 -24.27 14.40
CA ASP A 176 -9.35 -23.81 15.03
C ASP A 176 -9.64 -22.30 15.00
N SER A 177 -8.83 -21.48 14.31
CA SER A 177 -9.17 -20.06 14.11
C SER A 177 -10.41 -19.84 13.24
N GLY A 178 -10.73 -20.78 12.34
CA GLY A 178 -11.72 -20.61 11.29
C GLY A 178 -11.39 -19.50 10.29
N GLY A 179 -10.13 -19.01 10.30
CA GLY A 179 -9.73 -17.85 9.52
C GLY A 179 -9.72 -18.11 8.02
N LYS A 180 -9.13 -19.23 7.61
CA LYS A 180 -9.02 -19.63 6.19
C LYS A 180 -10.39 -19.95 5.58
N GLU A 181 -11.34 -20.37 6.40
CA GLU A 181 -12.71 -20.75 6.03
C GLU A 181 -13.69 -19.57 6.15
N ASN A 182 -13.26 -18.41 6.66
CA ASN A 182 -14.15 -17.29 6.90
C ASN A 182 -14.66 -16.65 5.58
N GLU A 183 -15.92 -16.92 5.25
CA GLU A 183 -16.58 -16.41 4.04
C GLU A 183 -16.54 -14.89 3.90
N PHE A 184 -16.68 -14.15 5.01
CA PHE A 184 -16.66 -12.69 4.98
C PHE A 184 -15.27 -12.16 4.59
N THR A 185 -14.21 -12.70 5.21
CA THR A 185 -12.82 -12.40 4.88
C THR A 185 -12.52 -12.79 3.43
N ASN A 186 -12.80 -14.04 3.03
CA ASN A 186 -12.49 -14.54 1.69
C ASN A 186 -13.20 -13.73 0.58
N ARG A 187 -14.48 -13.40 0.75
CA ARG A 187 -15.21 -12.56 -0.18
C ARG A 187 -14.61 -11.16 -0.27
N ASN A 188 -14.33 -10.51 0.86
CA ASN A 188 -13.81 -9.14 0.84
C ASN A 188 -12.35 -9.09 0.33
N THR A 189 -11.51 -10.08 0.63
CA THR A 189 -10.18 -10.23 0.04
C THR A 189 -10.27 -10.38 -1.47
N THR A 190 -11.23 -11.16 -1.96
CA THR A 190 -11.49 -11.31 -3.39
C THR A 190 -11.92 -9.97 -4.02
N PHE A 191 -12.88 -9.27 -3.41
CA PHE A 191 -13.39 -7.99 -3.92
C PHE A 191 -12.32 -6.91 -3.91
N MET A 192 -11.58 -6.77 -2.82
CA MET A 192 -10.43 -5.86 -2.72
C MET A 192 -9.43 -6.14 -3.84
N THR A 193 -9.06 -7.40 -4.06
CA THR A 193 -8.13 -7.81 -5.12
C THR A 193 -8.61 -7.34 -6.49
N TYR A 194 -9.85 -7.65 -6.88
CA TYR A 194 -10.36 -7.26 -8.20
C TYR A 194 -10.57 -5.74 -8.32
N ASN A 195 -10.99 -5.05 -7.28
CA ASN A 195 -11.14 -3.59 -7.29
C ASN A 195 -9.79 -2.88 -7.51
N LEU A 196 -8.72 -3.38 -6.91
CA LEU A 196 -7.35 -2.90 -7.18
C LEU A 196 -6.96 -3.15 -8.64
N LEU A 197 -7.20 -4.36 -9.16
CA LEU A 197 -6.88 -4.71 -10.55
C LEU A 197 -7.65 -3.86 -11.56
N HIS A 198 -8.94 -3.61 -11.32
CA HIS A 198 -9.79 -2.80 -12.17
C HIS A 198 -9.29 -1.35 -12.21
N MET A 199 -9.01 -0.75 -11.05
CA MET A 199 -8.47 0.61 -10.97
C MET A 199 -7.10 0.71 -11.66
N ALA A 200 -6.19 -0.23 -11.41
CA ALA A 200 -4.86 -0.21 -11.98
C ALA A 200 -4.90 -0.36 -13.50
N LYS A 201 -5.76 -1.24 -14.02
CA LYS A 201 -6.01 -1.38 -15.45
C LYS A 201 -6.53 -0.07 -16.07
N MET A 202 -7.53 0.58 -15.45
CA MET A 202 -8.08 1.83 -15.95
C MET A 202 -7.01 2.93 -15.99
N LEU A 203 -6.23 3.10 -14.92
CA LEU A 203 -5.16 4.09 -14.88
C LEU A 203 -4.09 3.80 -15.94
N LYS A 204 -3.61 2.55 -16.02
CA LYS A 204 -2.56 2.18 -16.98
C LYS A 204 -3.00 2.38 -18.43
N GLN A 205 -4.24 2.04 -18.76
CA GLN A 205 -4.80 2.25 -20.11
C GLN A 205 -4.95 3.73 -20.48
N ASN A 206 -5.14 4.62 -19.49
CA ASN A 206 -5.24 6.06 -19.71
C ASN A 206 -3.90 6.80 -19.48
N GLY A 207 -2.81 6.07 -19.22
CA GLY A 207 -1.51 6.65 -18.90
C GLY A 207 -1.46 7.38 -17.55
N GLY A 208 -2.31 7.02 -16.58
CA GLY A 208 -2.48 7.69 -15.29
C GLY A 208 -3.46 8.88 -15.35
N TYR A 209 -3.43 9.75 -14.35
CA TYR A 209 -4.23 10.97 -14.37
C TYR A 209 -3.77 11.95 -15.48
N PRO A 210 -4.69 12.69 -16.12
CA PRO A 210 -4.32 13.86 -16.92
C PRO A 210 -3.55 14.87 -16.06
N SER A 211 -2.57 15.56 -16.65
CA SER A 211 -1.76 16.59 -15.96
C SER A 211 -2.47 17.95 -15.85
N TYR A 212 -3.57 18.13 -16.57
CA TYR A 212 -4.40 19.33 -16.50
C TYR A 212 -5.04 19.43 -15.10
N GLY A 213 -4.72 20.50 -14.37
CA GLY A 213 -5.27 20.79 -13.04
C GLY A 213 -4.44 20.27 -11.85
N ASN A 214 -3.38 19.49 -12.08
CA ASN A 214 -2.67 18.80 -10.99
C ASN A 214 -1.16 18.64 -11.22
N SER A 215 -0.57 19.39 -12.15
CA SER A 215 0.88 19.49 -12.30
C SER A 215 1.45 20.54 -11.34
N ARG A 216 2.31 20.12 -10.40
CA ARG A 216 3.04 21.05 -9.52
C ARG A 216 4.01 21.90 -10.33
N GLU A 217 4.70 21.29 -11.28
CA GLU A 217 5.66 21.97 -12.15
C GLU A 217 4.97 23.08 -12.97
N SER A 218 3.82 22.80 -13.56
CA SER A 218 3.06 23.82 -14.31
C SER A 218 2.41 24.85 -13.39
N TRP A 219 2.07 24.50 -12.15
CA TRP A 219 1.69 25.54 -11.19
C TRP A 219 2.85 26.51 -10.92
N ASP A 220 4.06 25.98 -10.76
CA ASP A 220 5.24 26.79 -10.45
C ASP A 220 5.70 27.65 -11.65
N ASP A 221 5.37 27.26 -12.89
CA ASP A 221 5.62 28.05 -14.10
C ASP A 221 4.60 29.19 -14.36
N GLY A 222 3.55 29.26 -13.53
CA GLY A 222 2.50 30.29 -13.61
C GLY A 222 1.21 29.82 -14.27
N THR A 223 1.12 28.60 -14.78
CA THR A 223 -0.13 28.04 -15.32
C THR A 223 -1.20 27.94 -14.22
N ARG A 224 -2.42 28.40 -14.52
CA ARG A 224 -3.58 28.33 -13.63
C ARG A 224 -4.78 27.76 -14.38
N TRP A 225 -5.31 26.64 -13.93
CA TRP A 225 -6.44 25.96 -14.57
C TRP A 225 -7.77 26.52 -14.09
N ASN A 226 -8.22 27.61 -14.73
CA ASN A 226 -9.43 28.35 -14.32
C ASN A 226 -9.38 28.81 -12.85
N PHE A 227 -8.18 28.93 -12.28
CA PHE A 227 -7.98 29.50 -10.96
C PHE A 227 -7.72 31.00 -11.12
N ASP A 228 -8.74 31.80 -10.85
CA ASP A 228 -8.60 33.25 -10.74
C ASP A 228 -7.92 33.58 -9.41
N ASN A 229 -6.76 34.24 -9.46
CA ASN A 229 -6.13 34.76 -8.25
C ASN A 229 -6.71 36.15 -7.93
N PRO A 230 -7.55 36.31 -6.90
CA PRO A 230 -8.23 37.57 -6.62
C PRO A 230 -7.30 38.71 -6.16
N GLU A 231 -6.05 38.42 -5.78
CA GLU A 231 -5.10 39.43 -5.26
C GLU A 231 -4.18 40.06 -6.33
N TYR A 232 -4.28 39.67 -7.60
CA TYR A 232 -3.56 40.28 -8.72
C TYR A 232 -4.52 40.90 -9.75
N ARG A 233 -5.27 41.92 -9.32
CA ARG A 233 -5.97 42.87 -10.20
C ARG A 233 -5.43 44.28 -10.02
#